data_AF-A0A9Q3IVC8-F1
#
_entry.id   AF-A0A9Q3IVC8-F1
#
_cell.length_a   1.000
_cell.length_b   1.000
_cell.length_c   1.000
_cell.angle_alpha   90.00
_cell.angle_beta   90.00
_cell.angle_gamma   90.00
#
_symmetry.space_group_name_H-M   'P 1'
#
loop_
_entity.id
_entity.type
_entity.pdbx_description
1 polymer ?
#
loop_
_entity_poly.entity_id
_entity_poly.type
_entity_poly.pdbx_seq_one_letter_code
_entity_poly.pdbx_strand_id
1 'polypeptide(L)'
;MRHDLVDVFYRYKNSFSSDNETLCAIKVNEVDITLNIDRPYPPVPRRPAYPVSPRAREALEKHTQESIQLGVLRNVGHNEEVEVTTPVIIAWHNDK
;
A
#
# COMPACT_ATOMS: atom_id res chain seq x y z
N MET A 1 -36.27 -8.20 -15.36
CA MET A 1 -34.88 -8.73 -15.39
C MET A 1 -33.82 -7.64 -15.43
N ARG A 2 -33.75 -6.77 -16.47
CA ARG A 2 -32.65 -5.79 -16.57
C ARG A 2 -32.75 -4.62 -15.55
N HIS A 3 -33.97 -4.24 -15.15
CA HIS A 3 -34.20 -3.21 -14.12
C HIS A 3 -33.91 -3.74 -12.71
N ASP A 4 -34.32 -4.97 -12.42
CA ASP A 4 -34.12 -5.61 -11.11
C ASP A 4 -32.63 -5.68 -10.71
N LEU A 5 -31.74 -5.92 -11.69
CA LEU A 5 -30.28 -5.93 -11.44
C LEU A 5 -29.73 -4.54 -11.13
N VAL A 6 -30.22 -3.50 -11.80
CA VAL A 6 -29.78 -2.12 -11.55
C VAL A 6 -30.19 -1.70 -10.13
N ASP A 7 -31.39 -2.05 -9.69
CA ASP A 7 -31.86 -1.78 -8.33
C ASP A 7 -31.00 -2.49 -7.28
N VAL A 8 -30.60 -3.74 -7.55
CA VAL A 8 -29.68 -4.50 -6.68
C VAL A 8 -28.31 -3.81 -6.61
N PHE A 9 -27.71 -3.44 -7.76
CA PHE A 9 -26.42 -2.75 -7.77
C PHE A 9 -26.48 -1.40 -7.08
N TYR A 10 -27.57 -0.66 -7.26
CA TYR A 10 -27.76 0.63 -6.58
C TYR A 10 -27.92 0.45 -5.07
N ARG A 11 -28.70 -0.54 -4.64
CA ARG A 11 -28.90 -0.85 -3.21
C ARG A 11 -27.61 -1.25 -2.51
N TYR A 12 -26.75 -2.03 -3.17
CA TYR A 12 -25.49 -2.52 -2.61
C TYR A 12 -24.25 -1.79 -3.14
N LYS A 13 -24.40 -0.56 -3.64
CA LYS A 13 -23.30 0.17 -4.30
C LYS A 13 -22.01 0.26 -3.45
N ASN A 14 -22.15 0.37 -2.12
CA ASN A 14 -21.04 0.44 -1.16
C ASN A 14 -20.37 -0.92 -0.89
N SER A 15 -20.94 -2.03 -1.37
CA SER A 15 -20.35 -3.36 -1.27
C SER A 15 -19.44 -3.68 -2.45
N PHE A 16 -19.39 -2.82 -3.47
CA PHE A 16 -18.52 -2.95 -4.62
C PHE A 16 -17.28 -2.07 -4.44
N SER A 17 -16.13 -2.55 -4.91
CA SER A 17 -14.90 -1.76 -4.96
C SER A 17 -15.07 -0.64 -5.98
N SER A 18 -14.75 0.60 -5.57
CA SER A 18 -14.67 1.77 -6.44
C SER A 18 -13.27 2.36 -6.38
N ASP A 19 -12.83 2.99 -7.47
CA ASP A 19 -11.54 3.68 -7.54
C ASP A 19 -11.45 4.90 -6.59
N ASN A 20 -12.60 5.36 -6.07
CA ASN A 20 -12.70 6.54 -5.21
C ASN A 20 -12.64 6.22 -3.71
N GLU A 21 -12.66 4.94 -3.33
CA GLU A 21 -12.69 4.53 -1.92
C GLU A 21 -11.39 3.82 -1.55
N THR A 22 -10.83 4.16 -0.39
CA THR A 22 -9.62 3.49 0.11
C THR A 22 -9.95 2.05 0.48
N LEU A 23 -9.15 1.09 0.01
CA LEU A 23 -9.33 -0.33 0.35
C LEU A 23 -9.16 -0.59 1.86
N CYS A 24 -8.44 0.29 2.57
CA CYS A 24 -8.20 0.21 4.01
C CYS A 24 -9.20 1.02 4.85
N ALA A 25 -10.41 1.31 4.36
CA ALA A 25 -11.42 2.06 5.13
C ALA A 25 -11.87 1.32 6.41
N ILE A 26 -11.75 -0.01 6.46
CA ILE A 26 -12.14 -0.85 7.59
C ILE A 26 -10.90 -1.21 8.43
N LYS A 27 -10.79 -0.61 9.63
CA LYS A 27 -9.63 -0.78 10.54
C LYS A 27 -9.75 -1.93 11.56
N VAL A 28 -10.69 -2.84 11.37
CA VAL A 28 -11.13 -3.75 12.45
C VAL A 28 -10.11 -4.87 12.76
N ASN A 29 -9.20 -5.18 11.83
CA ASN A 29 -8.26 -6.30 11.94
C ASN A 29 -6.81 -5.86 11.75
N GLU A 30 -6.34 -4.91 12.57
CA GLU A 30 -4.92 -4.58 12.60
C GLU A 30 -4.12 -5.78 13.13
N VAL A 31 -3.12 -6.22 12.36
CA VAL A 31 -2.27 -7.34 12.74
C VAL A 31 -1.09 -6.77 13.51
N ASP A 32 -0.95 -7.15 14.77
CA ASP A 32 0.24 -6.86 15.55
C ASP A 32 1.34 -7.87 15.23
N ILE A 33 2.46 -7.38 14.71
CA ILE A 33 3.62 -8.20 14.34
C ILE A 33 4.74 -7.87 15.31
N THR A 34 5.07 -8.78 16.22
CA THR A 34 6.23 -8.62 17.11
C THR A 34 7.50 -9.11 16.43
N LEU A 35 8.53 -8.27 16.37
CA LEU A 35 9.85 -8.64 15.84
C LEU A 35 10.76 -9.17 16.95
N ASN A 36 11.62 -10.14 16.60
CA ASN A 36 12.62 -10.71 17.52
C ASN A 36 13.96 -9.93 17.55
N ILE A 37 13.95 -8.69 17.10
CA ILE A 37 15.13 -7.81 17.04
C ILE A 37 14.84 -6.54 17.85
N ASP A 38 15.87 -5.74 18.15
CA ASP A 38 15.74 -4.46 18.87
C ASP A 38 15.77 -3.26 17.90
N ARG A 39 15.26 -2.10 18.35
CA ARG A 39 15.27 -0.82 17.62
C ARG A 39 16.70 -0.39 17.23
N PRO A 40 16.88 0.40 16.15
CA PRO A 40 15.86 1.11 15.36
C PRO A 40 15.26 0.29 14.20
N TYR A 41 14.00 0.59 13.86
CA TYR A 41 13.27 0.01 12.73
C TYR A 41 12.95 1.04 11.65
N PRO A 42 12.86 0.62 10.38
CA PRO A 42 13.34 -0.64 9.84
C PRO A 42 14.89 -0.66 9.80
N PRO A 43 15.54 -1.83 9.90
CA PRO A 43 16.98 -1.91 9.76
C PRO A 43 17.42 -1.39 8.39
N VAL A 44 18.47 -0.56 8.37
CA VAL A 44 18.97 0.05 7.14
C VAL A 44 19.34 -1.07 6.15
N PRO A 45 18.83 -1.03 4.91
CA PRO A 45 19.15 -2.04 3.91
C PRO A 45 20.66 -2.04 3.67
N ARG A 46 21.30 -3.21 3.83
CA ARG A 46 22.75 -3.37 3.64
C ARG A 46 23.18 -3.29 2.18
N ARG A 47 22.23 -3.37 1.25
CA ARG A 47 22.47 -3.36 -0.20
C ARG A 47 21.52 -2.37 -0.86
N PRO A 48 21.96 -1.69 -1.94
CA PRO A 48 21.06 -0.90 -2.75
C PRO A 48 19.98 -1.82 -3.36
N ALA A 49 18.84 -1.21 -3.73
CA ALA A 49 17.84 -1.92 -4.51
C ALA A 49 18.44 -2.36 -5.85
N TYR A 50 17.99 -3.53 -6.33
CA TYR A 50 18.45 -4.05 -7.61
C TYR A 50 18.01 -3.13 -8.76
N PRO A 51 18.85 -2.97 -9.80
CA PRO A 51 18.48 -2.16 -10.95
C PRO A 51 17.25 -2.75 -11.64
N VAL A 52 16.32 -1.88 -12.01
CA VAL A 52 15.08 -2.24 -12.70
C VAL A 52 15.13 -1.68 -14.12
N SER A 53 14.58 -2.43 -15.09
CA SER A 53 14.53 -1.94 -16.47
C SER A 53 13.64 -0.70 -16.59
N PRO A 54 13.88 0.22 -17.54
CA PRO A 54 13.08 1.44 -17.67
C PRO A 54 11.57 1.16 -17.80
N ARG A 55 11.20 0.17 -18.61
CA ARG A 55 9.81 -0.27 -18.78
C ARG A 55 9.20 -0.82 -17.49
N ALA A 56 9.96 -1.61 -16.73
CA ALA A 56 9.47 -2.14 -15.47
C ALA A 56 9.33 -1.02 -14.42
N ARG A 57 10.21 -0.02 -14.43
CA ARG A 57 10.13 1.14 -13.55
C ARG A 57 8.86 1.95 -13.78
N GLU A 58 8.53 2.26 -15.03
CA GLU A 58 7.31 3.00 -15.38
C GLU A 58 6.04 2.26 -14.90
N ALA A 59 6.00 0.93 -15.09
CA ALA A 59 4.87 0.12 -14.63
C ALA A 59 4.77 0.09 -13.09
N LEU A 60 5.91 -0.07 -12.40
CA LEU A 60 5.95 -0.05 -10.94
C LEU A 60 5.55 1.29 -10.37
N GLU A 61 5.98 2.39 -10.97
CA GLU A 61 5.63 3.75 -10.53
C GLU A 61 4.13 3.99 -10.62
N LYS A 62 3.50 3.59 -11.72
CA LYS A 62 2.05 3.65 -11.88
C LYS A 62 1.32 2.89 -10.77
N HIS A 63 1.69 1.62 -10.54
CA HIS A 63 1.03 0.79 -9.53
C HIS A 63 1.31 1.25 -8.09
N THR A 64 2.50 1.79 -7.84
CA THR A 64 2.85 2.39 -6.54
C THR A 64 1.95 3.60 -6.26
N GLN A 65 1.76 4.47 -7.26
CA GLN A 65 0.91 5.64 -7.12
C GLN A 65 -0.57 5.25 -6.88
N GLU A 66 -1.08 4.27 -7.62
CA GLU A 66 -2.43 3.71 -7.42
C GLU A 66 -2.59 3.17 -5.98
N SER A 67 -1.59 2.42 -5.50
CA SER A 67 -1.61 1.86 -4.15
C SER A 67 -1.55 2.90 -3.04
N ILE A 68 -0.86 4.04 -3.27
CA ILE A 68 -0.87 5.19 -2.36
C ILE A 68 -2.25 5.84 -2.32
N GLN A 69 -2.87 6.06 -3.48
CA GLN A 69 -4.21 6.64 -3.58
C GLN A 69 -5.28 5.78 -2.90
N LEU A 70 -5.17 4.46 -3.02
CA LEU A 70 -6.07 3.51 -2.36
C LEU A 70 -5.80 3.33 -0.86
N GLY A 71 -4.78 4.00 -0.31
CA GLY A 71 -4.42 3.93 1.11
C GLY A 71 -3.77 2.62 1.53
N VAL A 72 -3.27 1.82 0.57
CA VAL A 72 -2.56 0.55 0.81
C VAL A 72 -1.09 0.82 1.15
N LEU A 73 -0.46 1.77 0.47
CA LEU A 73 0.91 2.21 0.74
C LEU A 73 0.92 3.63 1.31
N ARG A 74 1.88 3.91 2.20
CA ARG A 74 2.18 5.26 2.68
C ARG A 74 3.67 5.52 2.61
N ASN A 75 4.04 6.76 2.33
CA ASN A 75 5.43 7.18 2.44
C ASN A 75 5.82 7.28 3.93
N VAL A 76 7.02 6.79 4.25
CA VAL A 76 7.64 6.87 5.57
C VAL A 76 8.92 7.68 5.42
N GLY A 77 9.07 8.72 6.25
CA GLY A 77 10.28 9.55 6.24
C GLY A 77 11.52 8.81 6.74
N HIS A 78 12.72 9.21 6.32
CA HIS A 78 13.99 8.57 6.71
C HIS A 78 14.21 8.50 8.23
N ASN A 79 13.64 9.44 8.98
CA ASN A 79 13.74 9.53 10.44
C ASN A 79 12.37 9.35 11.14
N GLU A 80 11.34 8.93 10.40
CA GLU A 80 10.02 8.69 10.99
C GLU A 80 10.06 7.39 11.78
N GLU A 81 9.87 7.48 13.10
CA GLU A 81 9.73 6.30 13.93
C GLU A 81 8.34 5.70 13.70
N VAL A 82 8.31 4.49 13.13
CA VAL A 82 7.06 3.79 12.84
C VAL A 82 6.83 2.72 13.89
N GLU A 83 5.63 2.70 14.48
CA GLU A 83 5.21 1.55 15.27
C GLU A 83 5.04 0.32 14.36
N VAL A 84 5.50 -0.83 14.85
CA VAL A 84 5.73 -2.07 14.06
C VAL A 84 4.44 -2.65 13.46
N THR A 85 3.27 -2.17 13.89
CA THR A 85 1.95 -2.59 13.40
C THR A 85 1.73 -2.32 11.91
N THR A 86 2.57 -1.52 11.25
CA THR A 86 2.47 -1.24 9.82
C THR A 86 3.58 -1.96 9.04
N PRO A 87 3.27 -2.94 8.17
CA PRO A 87 4.30 -3.54 7.31
C PRO A 87 4.89 -2.47 6.38
N VAL A 88 6.18 -2.18 6.54
CA VAL A 88 6.91 -1.21 5.71
C VAL A 88 7.56 -1.95 4.53
N ILE A 89 7.06 -1.71 3.31
CA ILE A 89 7.74 -2.14 2.07
C ILE A 89 8.69 -1.02 1.64
N ILE A 90 9.99 -1.24 1.78
CA ILE A 90 11.01 -0.29 1.29
C ILE A 90 11.43 -0.73 -0.12
N ALA A 91 10.95 -0.01 -1.12
CA ALA A 91 11.51 -0.07 -2.46
C ALA A 91 11.75 1.35 -2.94
N TRP A 92 13.00 1.83 -2.88
CA TRP A 92 13.35 3.04 -3.61
C TRP A 92 14.82 3.04 -4.05
N HIS A 93 15.04 3.22 -5.35
CA HIS A 93 16.30 3.68 -5.93
C HIS A 93 16.00 5.01 -6.62
N ASN A 94 16.50 6.12 -6.06
CA ASN A 94 16.58 7.38 -6.79
C ASN A 94 17.78 7.26 -7.73
N ASP A 95 17.61 7.65 -9.00
CA ASP A 95 18.69 7.73 -9.98
C ASP A 95 19.79 8.70 -9.53
N LYS A 96 20.72 8.21 -8.70
CA LYS A 96 22.08 8.73 -8.53
C LYS A 96 23.07 7.58 -8.58
#